data_AF-A0A174BEJ7-F1
#
_entry.id   AF-A0A174BEJ7-F1
#
_cell.length_a   1.000
_cell.length_b   1.000
_cell.length_c   1.000
_cell.angle_alpha   90.00
_cell.angle_beta   90.00
_cell.angle_gamma   90.00
#
_symmetry.space_group_name_H-M   'P 1'
#
loop_
_entity.id
_entity.type
_entity.pdbx_description
1 polymer ?
#
loop_
_entity_poly.entity_id
_entity_poly.type
_entity_poly.pdbx_seq_one_letter_code
_entity_poly.pdbx_strand_id
1 'polypeptide(L)'
;MLSGSDSEEARAAAIERLAGEESEDALDYIISVDIFSEGVDVPEINQVIMLRPTESPIVFIQQLGRGLRKAENKEYVVVLDFIGNYRNNFMIPIALSGDRSYNKDNIRRYVTEGGRVIPGASTIHFDEISRKRIFQAIDNANFSDIKLIRENYTNLKNKLGHIPALADFDKYGEMDVLRIFDNNSLGSYYKFLVKYEKEYTIRLSEDEEKAIEFISKKLASGKRIHELELLKRTLQYHHGIIGRLQKHLSEKYHCEMDEHCTENVVNMMTNEFPTSAAKKTYAQCVFLKKEQDDYGISDVYGKMLENLEFCVILEELVDFGISRYKVNYSYHYQDTNLVLYQKYTYEDACRLLNWERNEVPLNIGGYKYDKKTKTFPIFINYDKQDNISDTTKYEDHFVAENRLIAISKSGRSMDSEDVQNFLNATERGIDVQLFVRKNKDDKISKEFYYLGRVIATGNAKQFVMPNTDKTAVEIEWELETPVREDIYQYIVNE
;
A
#
# COMPACT_ATOMS: atom_id res chain seq x y z
N MET A 1 1.32 -14.93 42.43
CA MET A 1 0.49 -14.43 41.31
C MET A 1 -0.34 -13.31 41.88
N LEU A 2 -0.38 -12.15 41.23
CA LEU A 2 -1.25 -11.04 41.61
C LEU A 2 -2.40 -10.95 40.59
N SER A 3 -3.60 -10.61 41.07
CA SER A 3 -4.82 -10.33 40.31
C SER A 3 -5.56 -9.08 40.84
N GLY A 4 -6.51 -8.55 40.06
CA GLY A 4 -7.30 -7.36 40.46
C GLY A 4 -8.05 -7.50 41.80
N SER A 5 -8.20 -8.71 42.34
CA SER A 5 -8.82 -8.99 43.64
C SER A 5 -7.85 -8.93 44.84
N ASP A 6 -6.53 -8.84 44.61
CA ASP A 6 -5.55 -8.72 45.69
C ASP A 6 -5.54 -7.30 46.28
N SER A 7 -5.33 -7.19 47.60
CA SER A 7 -5.32 -5.90 48.31
C SER A 7 -4.09 -5.05 47.94
N GLU A 8 -4.16 -3.74 48.18
CA GLU A 8 -3.03 -2.84 47.92
C GLU A 8 -1.80 -3.22 48.74
N GLU A 9 -1.99 -3.65 49.99
CA GLU A 9 -0.90 -4.08 50.87
C GLU A 9 -0.21 -5.34 50.33
N ALA A 10 -0.99 -6.31 49.84
CA ALA A 10 -0.43 -7.53 49.24
C ALA A 10 0.39 -7.23 47.97
N ARG A 11 -0.06 -6.25 47.18
CA ARG A 11 0.66 -5.80 45.98
C ARG A 11 1.97 -5.08 46.35
N ALA A 12 1.91 -4.16 47.31
CA ALA A 12 3.07 -3.41 47.78
C ALA A 12 4.14 -4.35 48.35
N ALA A 13 3.75 -5.32 49.20
CA ALA A 13 4.67 -6.30 49.76
C ALA A 13 5.32 -7.18 48.68
N ALA A 14 4.58 -7.59 47.64
CA ALA A 14 5.15 -8.34 46.53
C ALA A 14 6.14 -7.50 45.71
N ILE A 15 5.85 -6.21 45.51
CA ILE A 15 6.74 -5.27 44.81
C ILE A 15 8.04 -5.06 45.59
N GLU A 16 7.96 -4.84 46.91
CA GLU A 16 9.14 -4.68 47.77
C GLU A 16 10.04 -5.92 47.71
N ARG A 17 9.45 -7.12 47.70
CA ARG A 17 10.20 -8.38 47.59
C ARG A 17 10.84 -8.60 46.22
N LEU A 18 10.31 -7.97 45.16
CA LEU A 18 10.89 -8.01 43.81
C LEU A 18 12.01 -6.97 43.64
N ALA A 19 11.85 -5.78 44.20
CA ALA A 19 12.78 -4.66 44.04
C ALA A 19 13.88 -4.60 45.12
N GLY A 20 13.70 -5.32 46.23
CA GLY A 20 14.59 -5.31 47.38
C GLY A 20 15.92 -6.04 47.15
N GLU A 21 16.81 -5.94 48.14
CA GLU A 21 18.08 -6.66 48.15
C GLU A 21 17.88 -8.18 48.25
N GLU A 22 18.86 -8.94 47.76
CA GLU A 22 18.85 -10.41 47.85
C GLU A 22 18.62 -10.86 49.30
N SER A 23 17.50 -11.53 49.53
CA SER A 23 17.08 -12.10 50.82
C SER A 23 16.36 -13.42 50.57
N GLU A 24 16.21 -14.26 51.61
CA GLU A 24 15.51 -15.55 51.47
C GLU A 24 14.06 -15.41 50.96
N ASP A 25 13.43 -14.26 51.18
CA ASP A 25 12.06 -13.97 50.76
C ASP A 25 11.95 -13.18 49.43
N ALA A 26 13.08 -12.87 48.78
CA ALA A 26 13.11 -12.14 47.52
C ALA A 26 12.37 -12.90 46.40
N LEU A 27 11.79 -12.14 45.46
CA LEU A 27 11.06 -12.68 44.31
C LEU A 27 11.82 -12.40 43.02
N ASP A 28 12.03 -13.41 42.19
CA ASP A 28 12.57 -13.23 40.84
C ASP A 28 11.49 -12.77 39.84
N TYR A 29 10.24 -13.24 40.04
CA TYR A 29 9.13 -13.02 39.11
C TYR A 29 7.83 -12.69 39.82
N ILE A 30 7.10 -11.72 39.27
CA ILE A 30 5.69 -11.51 39.56
C ILE A 30 4.87 -11.82 38.32
N ILE A 31 3.97 -12.79 38.44
CA ILE A 31 2.96 -13.09 37.43
C ILE A 31 1.71 -12.27 37.74
N SER A 32 1.25 -11.47 36.78
CA SER A 32 0.07 -10.60 36.93
C SER A 32 -0.93 -10.75 35.81
N VAL A 33 -2.22 -10.58 36.14
CA VAL A 33 -3.30 -10.35 35.16
C VAL A 33 -3.96 -9.01 35.51
N ASP A 34 -4.01 -8.08 34.54
CA ASP A 34 -4.72 -6.79 34.57
C ASP A 34 -4.37 -5.78 35.69
N ILE A 35 -3.38 -6.06 36.56
CA ILE A 35 -2.99 -5.14 37.64
C ILE A 35 -1.91 -4.15 37.23
N PHE A 36 -0.93 -4.58 36.44
CA PHE A 36 0.21 -3.73 36.09
C PHE A 36 -0.04 -2.83 34.87
N SER A 37 -1.30 -2.71 34.45
CA SER A 37 -1.75 -1.76 33.43
C SER A 37 -1.72 -0.30 33.95
N GLU A 38 -2.10 -0.06 35.21
CA GLU A 38 -2.12 1.26 35.84
C GLU A 38 -1.58 1.21 37.28
N GLY A 39 -0.75 2.18 37.67
CA GLY A 39 -0.45 2.47 39.08
C GLY A 39 0.82 1.89 39.71
N VAL A 40 1.58 1.01 39.05
CA VAL A 40 2.83 0.44 39.64
C VAL A 40 4.09 1.01 38.98
N ASP A 41 5.00 1.51 39.82
CA ASP A 41 6.30 2.06 39.43
C ASP A 41 7.44 1.31 40.10
N VAL A 42 8.11 0.44 39.32
CA VAL A 42 9.29 -0.31 39.75
C VAL A 42 10.38 -0.13 38.68
N PRO A 43 11.25 0.89 38.82
CA PRO A 43 12.31 1.17 37.85
C PRO A 43 13.29 0.01 37.62
N GLU A 44 13.46 -0.86 38.62
CA GLU A 44 14.43 -1.95 38.69
C GLU A 44 14.09 -3.13 37.78
N ILE A 45 12.87 -3.20 37.22
CA ILE A 45 12.44 -4.29 36.34
C ILE A 45 13.39 -4.43 35.15
N ASN A 46 14.15 -5.52 35.09
CA ASN A 46 15.11 -5.82 34.02
C ASN A 46 14.59 -6.85 33.00
N GLN A 47 13.46 -7.50 33.28
CA GLN A 47 12.83 -8.46 32.38
C GLN A 47 11.31 -8.33 32.35
N VAL A 48 10.74 -8.36 31.14
CA VAL A 48 9.28 -8.37 30.91
C VAL A 48 8.94 -9.56 30.04
N ILE A 49 8.11 -10.47 30.55
CA ILE A 49 7.65 -11.66 29.82
C ILE A 49 6.16 -11.52 29.49
N MET A 50 5.83 -11.56 28.21
CA MET A 50 4.46 -11.48 27.70
C MET A 50 4.00 -12.87 27.25
N LEU A 51 3.04 -13.45 27.98
CA LEU A 51 2.48 -14.79 27.72
C LEU A 51 1.01 -14.74 27.28
N ARG A 52 0.57 -13.60 26.73
CA ARG A 52 -0.83 -13.36 26.36
C ARG A 52 -0.91 -12.82 24.93
N PRO A 53 -2.07 -12.97 24.26
CA PRO A 53 -2.30 -12.33 22.97
C PRO A 53 -2.21 -10.80 23.07
N THR A 54 -1.56 -10.17 22.10
CA THR A 54 -1.55 -8.70 21.94
C THR A 54 -2.82 -8.25 21.23
N GLU A 55 -3.78 -7.75 22.01
CA GLU A 55 -5.07 -7.24 21.48
C GLU A 55 -5.05 -5.76 21.10
N SER A 56 -4.15 -4.99 21.70
CA SER A 56 -4.05 -3.54 21.51
C SER A 56 -2.60 -3.08 21.52
N PRO A 57 -2.16 -2.30 20.51
CA PRO A 57 -0.85 -1.67 20.49
C PRO A 57 -0.60 -0.77 21.70
N ILE A 58 -1.65 -0.13 22.22
CA ILE A 58 -1.56 0.76 23.38
C ILE A 58 -1.20 -0.05 24.63
N VAL A 59 -1.93 -1.14 24.89
CA VAL A 59 -1.68 -1.99 26.06
C VAL A 59 -0.30 -2.65 25.96
N PHE A 60 0.13 -3.04 24.75
CA PHE A 60 1.47 -3.56 24.51
C PHE A 60 2.56 -2.56 24.91
N ILE A 61 2.48 -1.31 24.44
CA ILE A 61 3.44 -0.25 24.77
C ILE A 61 3.41 0.07 26.27
N GLN A 62 2.23 0.08 26.90
CA GLN A 62 2.11 0.31 28.35
C GLN A 62 2.82 -0.78 29.16
N GLN A 63 2.66 -2.04 28.78
CA GLN A 63 3.33 -3.17 29.43
C GLN A 63 4.85 -3.14 29.21
N LEU A 64 5.28 -2.88 27.97
CA LEU A 64 6.68 -2.68 27.63
C LEU A 64 7.31 -1.55 28.44
N GLY A 65 6.59 -0.43 28.57
CA GLY A 65 7.02 0.78 29.27
C GLY A 65 7.38 0.58 30.75
N ARG A 66 6.88 -0.49 31.39
CA ARG A 66 7.21 -0.81 32.78
C ARG A 66 8.68 -1.16 32.96
N GLY A 67 9.26 -1.84 31.99
CA GLY A 67 10.69 -2.18 31.99
C GLY A 67 11.59 -1.09 31.41
N LEU A 68 11.06 0.01 30.87
CA LEU A 68 11.87 1.04 30.19
C LEU A 68 12.41 2.15 31.11
N ARG A 69 12.00 2.18 32.39
CA ARG A 69 12.53 3.14 33.36
C ARG A 69 13.99 2.84 33.70
N LYS A 70 14.81 3.88 33.88
CA LYS A 70 16.22 3.74 34.28
C LYS A 70 16.34 3.45 35.77
N ALA A 71 17.25 2.57 36.14
CA ALA A 71 17.61 2.25 37.52
C ALA A 71 19.13 2.09 37.63
N GLU A 72 19.68 2.26 38.84
CA GLU A 72 21.08 1.88 39.09
C GLU A 72 21.30 0.40 38.81
N ASN A 73 22.45 0.04 38.24
CA ASN A 73 22.84 -1.34 37.87
C ASN A 73 21.95 -2.01 36.79
N LYS A 74 21.08 -1.26 36.11
CA LYS A 74 20.27 -1.75 34.99
C LYS A 74 20.83 -1.25 33.65
N GLU A 75 21.56 -2.11 32.94
CA GLU A 75 22.13 -1.77 31.64
C GLU A 75 21.10 -1.82 30.50
N TYR A 76 20.21 -2.81 30.52
CA TYR A 76 19.16 -3.01 29.51
C TYR A 76 17.97 -3.76 30.12
N VAL A 77 16.86 -3.79 29.38
CA VAL A 77 15.69 -4.63 29.69
C VAL A 77 15.54 -5.70 28.64
N VAL A 78 15.31 -6.95 29.06
CA VAL A 78 14.98 -8.07 28.17
C VAL A 78 13.46 -8.22 28.09
N VAL A 79 12.93 -8.16 26.88
CA VAL A 79 11.49 -8.34 26.63
C VAL A 79 11.29 -9.61 25.83
N LEU A 80 10.57 -10.56 26.40
CA LEU A 80 10.24 -11.84 25.75
C LEU A 80 8.74 -11.89 25.48
N ASP A 81 8.36 -11.78 24.21
CA ASP A 81 6.97 -11.94 23.76
C ASP A 81 6.78 -13.31 23.11
N PHE A 82 5.96 -14.16 23.73
CA PHE A 82 5.67 -15.50 23.23
C PHE A 82 4.52 -15.47 22.24
N ILE A 83 4.88 -15.42 20.95
CA ILE A 83 3.92 -15.26 19.86
C ILE A 83 3.22 -16.60 19.56
N GLY A 84 2.02 -16.74 20.11
CA GLY A 84 1.11 -17.86 19.81
C GLY A 84 0.44 -17.78 18.43
N ASN A 85 -0.45 -18.72 18.15
CA ASN A 85 -1.24 -18.73 16.92
C ASN A 85 -2.47 -17.80 17.05
N TYR A 86 -2.23 -16.49 17.10
CA TYR A 86 -3.28 -15.48 17.23
C TYR A 86 -3.46 -14.69 15.95
N ARG A 87 -4.71 -14.31 15.66
CA ARG A 87 -5.04 -13.49 14.49
C ARG A 87 -4.49 -12.06 14.58
N ASN A 88 -4.19 -11.57 15.78
CA ASN A 88 -3.84 -10.18 16.04
C ASN A 88 -2.33 -9.94 16.15
N ASN A 89 -1.48 -10.91 15.77
CA ASN A 89 -0.02 -10.80 15.87
C ASN A 89 0.56 -9.59 15.09
N PHE A 90 -0.16 -9.08 14.08
CA PHE A 90 0.21 -7.86 13.36
C PHE A 90 0.21 -6.59 14.24
N MET A 91 -0.42 -6.62 15.43
CA MET A 91 -0.41 -5.50 16.37
C MET A 91 0.97 -5.24 16.99
N ILE A 92 1.81 -6.28 17.10
CA ILE A 92 3.16 -6.20 17.69
C ILE A 92 4.05 -5.25 16.88
N PRO A 93 4.27 -5.46 15.56
CA PRO A 93 5.05 -4.53 14.75
C PRO A 93 4.40 -3.13 14.61
N ILE A 94 3.07 -3.00 14.66
CA ILE A 94 2.40 -1.69 14.72
C ILE A 94 2.78 -0.93 15.99
N ALA A 95 2.77 -1.62 17.14
CA ALA A 95 3.11 -1.03 18.42
C ALA A 95 4.58 -0.59 18.47
N LEU A 96 5.48 -1.42 17.96
CA LEU A 96 6.93 -1.20 17.99
C LEU A 96 7.40 -0.17 16.96
N SER A 97 6.78 -0.14 15.77
CA SER A 97 7.10 0.87 14.73
C SER A 97 6.54 2.25 15.06
N GLY A 98 5.45 2.31 15.84
CA GLY A 98 4.66 3.52 16.03
C GLY A 98 3.81 3.91 14.81
N ASP A 99 3.90 3.16 13.69
CA ASP A 99 3.09 3.38 12.50
C ASP A 99 1.69 2.80 12.69
N ARG A 100 0.72 3.70 12.94
CA ARG A 100 -0.70 3.35 13.12
C ARG A 100 -1.51 3.51 11.84
N SER A 101 -0.89 3.65 10.66
CA SER A 101 -1.61 3.71 9.39
C SER A 101 -2.35 2.41 9.06
N TYR A 102 -1.89 1.30 9.67
CA TYR A 102 -2.22 -0.09 9.34
C TYR A 102 -1.96 -0.42 7.86
N ASN A 103 -0.93 0.18 7.27
CA ASN A 103 -0.44 -0.19 5.96
C ASN A 103 0.32 -1.52 6.03
N LYS A 104 -0.16 -2.55 5.32
CA LYS A 104 0.45 -3.90 5.36
C LYS A 104 1.93 -3.88 5.02
N ASP A 105 2.36 -3.05 4.08
CA ASP A 105 3.74 -3.06 3.59
C ASP A 105 4.70 -2.40 4.57
N ASN A 106 4.27 -1.30 5.21
CA ASN A 106 5.04 -0.68 6.28
C ASN A 106 5.24 -1.66 7.45
N ILE A 107 4.18 -2.38 7.83
CA ILE A 107 4.24 -3.38 8.89
C ILE A 107 5.18 -4.52 8.49
N ARG A 108 5.08 -5.03 7.26
CA ARG A 108 5.96 -6.10 6.76
C ARG A 108 7.42 -5.68 6.75
N ARG A 109 7.71 -4.48 6.22
CA ARG A 109 9.07 -3.92 6.18
C ARG A 109 9.67 -3.87 7.58
N TYR A 110 8.91 -3.42 8.58
CA TYR A 110 9.38 -3.34 9.96
C TYR A 110 9.76 -4.72 10.53
N VAL A 111 9.01 -5.77 10.19
CA VAL A 111 9.29 -7.14 10.61
C VAL A 111 10.56 -7.69 9.93
N THR A 112 10.77 -7.37 8.65
CA THR A 112 11.95 -7.82 7.90
C THR A 112 13.22 -7.07 8.28
N GLU A 113 13.13 -5.75 8.42
CA GLU A 113 14.26 -4.85 8.69
C GLU A 113 14.57 -4.68 10.19
N GLY A 114 13.89 -5.43 11.07
CA GLY A 114 13.71 -5.22 12.53
C GLY A 114 14.92 -4.91 13.43
N GLY A 115 16.14 -4.81 12.90
CA GLY A 115 17.31 -4.25 13.60
C GLY A 115 17.83 -2.90 13.08
N ARG A 116 17.48 -2.47 11.86
CA ARG A 116 18.02 -1.24 11.24
C ARG A 116 17.18 0.03 11.50
N VAL A 117 15.94 -0.12 11.97
CA VAL A 117 14.97 0.98 12.05
C VAL A 117 14.98 1.69 13.40
N ILE A 118 15.43 1.04 14.49
CA ILE A 118 15.44 1.67 15.83
C ILE A 118 16.79 2.34 16.07
N PRO A 119 16.82 3.67 16.24
CA PRO A 119 18.06 4.37 16.59
C PRO A 119 18.49 4.00 18.02
N GLY A 120 19.79 3.76 18.22
CA GLY A 120 20.39 3.53 19.53
C GLY A 120 20.88 2.09 19.74
N ALA A 121 20.96 1.67 21.00
CA ALA A 121 21.47 0.36 21.42
C ALA A 121 20.38 -0.73 21.53
N SER A 122 19.12 -0.37 21.28
CA SER A 122 18.00 -1.30 21.37
C SER A 122 17.90 -2.16 20.12
N THR A 123 17.65 -3.45 20.29
CA THR A 123 17.49 -4.42 19.19
C THR A 123 16.17 -5.15 19.31
N ILE A 124 15.52 -5.43 18.18
CA ILE A 124 14.34 -6.29 18.10
C ILE A 124 14.67 -7.50 17.24
N HIS A 125 14.33 -8.67 17.73
CA HIS A 125 14.57 -9.93 17.03
C HIS A 125 13.29 -10.76 17.01
N PHE A 126 12.85 -11.11 15.80
CA PHE A 126 11.79 -12.09 15.57
C PHE A 126 12.42 -13.38 15.07
N ASP A 127 12.21 -14.48 15.80
CA ASP A 127 12.59 -15.82 15.33
C ASP A 127 11.80 -16.19 14.07
N GLU A 128 12.29 -17.18 13.32
CA GLU A 128 11.74 -17.56 12.02
C GLU A 128 10.25 -17.95 12.10
N ILE A 129 9.86 -18.70 13.13
CA ILE A 129 8.48 -19.19 13.29
C ILE A 129 7.56 -18.01 13.63
N SER A 130 7.98 -17.16 14.57
CA SER A 130 7.25 -15.94 14.92
C SER A 130 7.08 -15.00 13.73
N ARG A 131 8.14 -14.82 12.93
CA ARG A 131 8.11 -14.00 11.72
C ARG A 131 7.07 -14.52 10.72
N LYS A 132 7.08 -15.82 10.43
CA LYS A 132 6.08 -16.49 9.57
C LYS A 132 4.65 -16.27 10.10
N ARG A 133 4.43 -16.43 11.41
CA ARG A 133 3.12 -16.19 12.05
C ARG A 133 2.66 -14.74 11.94
N ILE A 134 3.56 -13.77 12.13
CA ILE A 134 3.24 -12.35 11.98
C ILE A 134 2.85 -12.04 10.54
N PHE A 135 3.62 -12.52 9.55
CA PHE A 135 3.30 -12.32 8.13
C PHE A 135 1.93 -12.91 7.76
N GLN A 136 1.64 -14.14 8.19
CA GLN A 136 0.33 -14.76 7.99
C GLN A 136 -0.80 -13.96 8.64
N ALA A 137 -0.59 -13.37 9.82
CA ALA A 137 -1.57 -12.51 10.47
C ALA A 137 -1.81 -11.20 9.69
N ILE A 138 -0.74 -10.58 9.15
CA ILE A 138 -0.84 -9.38 8.30
C ILE A 138 -1.61 -9.69 7.01
N ASP A 139 -1.31 -10.83 6.38
CA ASP A 139 -1.94 -11.24 5.12
C ASP A 139 -3.45 -11.45 5.32
N ASN A 140 -3.84 -12.15 6.37
CA ASN A 140 -5.24 -12.45 6.68
C ASN A 140 -6.04 -11.28 7.27
N ALA A 141 -5.37 -10.24 7.79
CA ALA A 141 -6.05 -9.10 8.39
C ALA A 141 -6.81 -8.27 7.32
N ASN A 142 -8.08 -8.00 7.60
CA ASN A 142 -8.89 -7.08 6.80
C ASN A 142 -8.88 -5.68 7.44
N PHE A 143 -7.92 -4.86 7.04
CA PHE A 143 -7.86 -3.47 7.48
C PHE A 143 -8.97 -2.61 6.85
N SER A 144 -9.72 -3.06 5.85
CA SER A 144 -10.81 -2.26 5.26
C SER A 144 -12.16 -2.41 5.97
N ASP A 145 -12.18 -3.04 7.16
CA ASP A 145 -13.38 -3.20 7.97
C ASP A 145 -13.95 -1.85 8.43
N ILE A 146 -15.25 -1.68 8.22
CA ILE A 146 -15.99 -0.45 8.54
C ILE A 146 -15.93 -0.10 10.03
N LYS A 147 -15.87 -1.09 10.91
CA LYS A 147 -15.78 -0.90 12.36
C LYS A 147 -14.43 -0.26 12.71
N LEU A 148 -13.34 -0.80 12.17
CA LEU A 148 -11.98 -0.28 12.39
C LEU A 148 -11.82 1.14 11.82
N ILE A 149 -12.37 1.41 10.63
CA ILE A 149 -12.36 2.76 10.03
C ILE A 149 -13.07 3.76 10.96
N ARG A 150 -14.24 3.40 11.49
CA ARG A 150 -15.01 4.27 12.40
C ARG A 150 -14.31 4.50 13.73
N GLU A 151 -13.70 3.46 14.29
CA GLU A 151 -12.92 3.56 15.53
C GLU A 151 -11.72 4.51 15.36
N ASN A 152 -10.95 4.33 14.28
CA ASN A 152 -9.80 5.19 13.98
C ASN A 152 -10.22 6.65 13.73
N TYR A 153 -11.30 6.86 12.96
CA TYR A 153 -11.88 8.20 12.76
C TYR A 153 -12.28 8.86 14.09
N THR A 154 -13.00 8.12 14.95
CA THR A 154 -13.48 8.64 16.23
C THR A 154 -12.31 8.99 17.16
N ASN A 155 -11.27 8.16 17.18
CA ASN A 155 -10.05 8.43 17.94
C ASN A 155 -9.37 9.71 17.47
N LEU A 156 -9.24 9.91 16.15
CA LEU A 156 -8.64 11.13 15.59
C LEU A 156 -9.52 12.37 15.87
N LYS A 157 -10.84 12.28 15.66
CA LYS A 157 -11.79 13.35 15.98
C LYS A 157 -11.69 13.76 17.45
N ASN A 158 -11.66 12.80 18.37
CA ASN A 158 -11.55 13.08 19.81
C ASN A 158 -10.24 13.77 20.18
N LYS A 159 -9.13 13.47 19.47
CA LYS A 159 -7.85 14.15 19.66
C LYS A 159 -7.86 15.58 19.14
N LEU A 160 -8.54 15.83 18.02
CA LEU A 160 -8.59 17.14 17.37
C LEU A 160 -9.67 18.07 17.96
N GLY A 161 -10.76 17.51 18.48
CA GLY A 161 -11.94 18.25 18.91
C GLY A 161 -12.84 18.73 17.76
N HIS A 162 -12.53 18.37 16.51
CA HIS A 162 -13.33 18.70 15.33
C HIS A 162 -13.25 17.56 14.28
N ILE A 163 -14.09 17.63 13.25
CA ILE A 163 -14.05 16.69 12.11
C ILE A 163 -12.64 16.79 11.48
N PRO A 164 -11.88 15.68 11.39
CA PRO A 164 -10.55 15.69 10.78
C PRO A 164 -10.61 16.06 9.30
N ALA A 165 -9.68 16.89 8.83
CA ALA A 165 -9.40 17.05 7.41
C ALA A 165 -8.64 15.82 6.87
N LEU A 166 -8.64 15.62 5.55
CA LEU A 166 -7.90 14.53 4.90
C LEU A 166 -6.41 14.53 5.27
N ALA A 167 -5.79 15.72 5.34
CA ALA A 167 -4.39 15.87 5.70
C ALA A 167 -4.08 15.53 7.18
N ASP A 168 -5.08 15.59 8.07
CA ASP A 168 -4.89 15.24 9.48
C ASP A 168 -4.58 13.75 9.65
N PHE A 169 -5.18 12.88 8.84
CA PHE A 169 -4.91 11.45 8.92
C PHE A 169 -3.44 11.13 8.66
N ASP A 170 -2.83 11.78 7.67
CA ASP A 170 -1.41 11.60 7.35
C ASP A 170 -0.51 12.21 8.42
N LYS A 171 -0.91 13.38 8.95
CA LYS A 171 -0.14 14.11 9.97
C LYS A 171 -0.10 13.37 11.31
N TYR A 172 -1.20 12.76 11.73
CA TYR A 172 -1.30 12.06 13.02
C TYR A 172 -1.09 10.55 12.90
N GLY A 173 -1.10 9.99 11.68
CA GLY A 173 -0.78 8.60 11.39
C GLY A 173 -1.78 7.58 11.92
N GLU A 174 -3.01 7.96 12.29
CA GLU A 174 -3.99 7.07 12.93
C GLU A 174 -4.65 6.08 11.94
N MET A 175 -4.65 6.38 10.64
CA MET A 175 -5.20 5.53 9.59
C MET A 175 -4.83 6.04 8.20
N ASP A 176 -4.57 5.14 7.26
CA ASP A 176 -4.53 5.51 5.83
C ASP A 176 -5.95 5.74 5.27
N VAL A 177 -6.23 6.97 4.81
CA VAL A 177 -7.55 7.37 4.27
C VAL A 177 -7.94 6.57 3.03
N LEU A 178 -6.98 6.03 2.27
CA LEU A 178 -7.30 5.20 1.10
C LEU A 178 -8.19 4.00 1.45
N ARG A 179 -8.15 3.52 2.71
CA ARG A 179 -9.06 2.46 3.22
C ARG A 179 -10.53 2.87 3.20
N ILE A 180 -10.83 4.16 3.34
CA ILE A 180 -12.18 4.71 3.16
C ILE A 180 -12.56 4.66 1.68
N PHE A 181 -11.64 5.04 0.79
CA PHE A 181 -11.89 5.11 -0.65
C PHE A 181 -12.07 3.72 -1.27
N ASP A 182 -11.28 2.74 -0.84
CA ASP A 182 -11.35 1.37 -1.34
C ASP A 182 -12.54 0.58 -0.78
N ASN A 183 -13.19 1.08 0.27
CA ASN A 183 -14.38 0.42 0.80
C ASN A 183 -15.58 0.59 -0.15
N ASN A 184 -16.09 -0.53 -0.66
CA ASN A 184 -17.21 -0.57 -1.62
C ASN A 184 -18.48 0.16 -1.15
N SER A 185 -18.70 0.30 0.16
CA SER A 185 -19.88 0.98 0.70
C SER A 185 -19.67 2.48 0.97
N LEU A 186 -18.43 2.97 0.87
CA LEU A 186 -18.02 4.34 1.17
C LEU A 186 -17.51 5.05 -0.08
N GLY A 187 -16.40 4.60 -0.65
CA GLY A 187 -15.86 5.14 -1.89
C GLY A 187 -15.28 6.57 -1.84
N SER A 188 -15.63 7.37 -0.83
CA SER A 188 -15.08 8.70 -0.58
C SER A 188 -15.20 9.08 0.89
N TYR A 189 -14.41 10.05 1.33
CA TYR A 189 -14.50 10.60 2.69
C TYR A 189 -15.80 11.38 2.90
N TYR A 190 -16.26 12.12 1.89
CA TYR A 190 -17.57 12.75 1.89
C TYR A 190 -18.69 11.74 2.24
N LYS A 191 -18.75 10.60 1.55
CA LYS A 191 -19.80 9.59 1.82
C LYS A 191 -19.66 8.98 3.21
N PHE A 192 -18.42 8.80 3.69
CA PHE A 192 -18.18 8.37 5.06
C PHE A 192 -18.75 9.36 6.08
N LEU A 193 -18.46 10.66 5.92
CA LEU A 193 -18.97 11.71 6.80
C LEU A 193 -20.50 11.77 6.77
N VAL A 194 -21.13 11.77 5.59
CA VAL A 194 -22.61 11.75 5.46
C VAL A 194 -23.22 10.57 6.20
N LYS A 195 -22.58 9.40 6.18
CA LYS A 195 -23.12 8.17 6.76
C LYS A 195 -22.89 8.03 8.26
N TYR A 196 -21.77 8.54 8.77
CA TYR A 196 -21.32 8.24 10.13
C TYR A 196 -21.02 9.46 11.00
N GLU A 197 -20.87 10.65 10.43
CA GLU A 197 -20.66 11.89 11.17
C GLU A 197 -21.96 12.69 11.29
N LYS A 198 -22.51 12.74 12.51
CA LYS A 198 -23.80 13.37 12.78
C LYS A 198 -23.76 14.89 12.63
N GLU A 199 -22.60 15.49 12.87
CA GLU A 199 -22.41 16.94 12.77
C GLU A 199 -22.19 17.39 11.32
N TYR A 200 -22.02 16.46 10.37
CA TYR A 200 -21.74 16.77 8.98
C TYR A 200 -23.02 17.06 8.19
N THR A 201 -23.20 18.31 7.77
CA THR A 201 -24.45 18.82 7.18
C THR A 201 -24.43 18.99 5.66
N ILE A 202 -23.25 19.02 5.04
CA ILE A 202 -23.10 19.23 3.58
C ILE A 202 -23.73 18.08 2.80
N ARG A 203 -24.52 18.39 1.77
CA ARG A 203 -25.17 17.41 0.90
C ARG A 203 -24.94 17.77 -0.57
N LEU A 204 -24.08 17.00 -1.22
CA LEU A 204 -23.83 17.02 -2.65
C LEU A 204 -24.95 16.31 -3.41
N SER A 205 -25.16 16.73 -4.65
CA SER A 205 -25.96 16.02 -5.65
C SER A 205 -25.35 14.66 -6.00
N GLU A 206 -26.12 13.80 -6.67
CA GLU A 206 -25.64 12.48 -7.09
C GLU A 206 -24.43 12.58 -8.04
N ASP A 207 -24.44 13.56 -8.94
CA ASP A 207 -23.37 13.80 -9.90
C ASP A 207 -22.08 14.25 -9.21
N GLU A 208 -22.19 15.20 -8.27
CA GLU A 208 -21.06 15.68 -7.46
C GLU A 208 -20.48 14.57 -6.57
N GLU A 209 -21.34 13.80 -5.88
CA GLU A 209 -20.90 12.65 -5.06
C GLU A 209 -20.12 11.63 -5.92
N LYS A 210 -20.59 11.38 -7.14
CA LYS A 210 -19.92 10.47 -8.07
C LYS A 210 -18.58 10.99 -8.59
N ALA A 211 -18.47 12.29 -8.85
CA ALA A 211 -17.20 12.92 -9.17
C ALA A 211 -16.20 12.81 -8.01
N ILE A 212 -16.62 13.09 -6.77
CA ILE A 212 -15.77 12.93 -5.58
C ILE A 212 -15.36 11.46 -5.37
N GLU A 213 -16.27 10.50 -5.57
CA GLU A 213 -15.96 9.06 -5.51
C GLU A 213 -14.93 8.65 -6.58
N PHE A 214 -15.09 9.13 -7.82
CA PHE A 214 -14.16 8.86 -8.91
C PHE A 214 -12.75 9.36 -8.56
N ILE A 215 -12.63 10.63 -8.15
CA ILE A 215 -11.34 11.24 -7.81
C ILE A 215 -10.71 10.52 -6.61
N SER A 216 -11.50 10.19 -5.59
CA SER A 216 -11.04 9.47 -4.39
C SER A 216 -10.42 8.12 -4.74
N LYS A 217 -11.11 7.30 -5.55
CA LYS A 217 -10.65 5.96 -5.91
C LYS A 217 -9.56 5.93 -6.97
N LYS A 218 -9.59 6.86 -7.93
CA LYS A 218 -8.74 6.79 -9.14
C LYS A 218 -7.51 7.67 -9.06
N LEU A 219 -7.58 8.81 -8.37
CA LEU A 219 -6.58 9.87 -8.46
C LEU A 219 -5.95 10.22 -7.10
N ALA A 220 -6.73 10.18 -6.02
CA ALA A 220 -6.30 10.67 -4.70
C ALA A 220 -5.20 9.83 -4.03
N SER A 221 -4.90 8.62 -4.53
CA SER A 221 -3.70 7.87 -4.16
C SER A 221 -2.40 8.58 -4.56
N GLY A 222 -2.49 9.59 -5.43
CA GLY A 222 -1.36 10.43 -5.81
C GLY A 222 -0.39 9.74 -6.78
N LYS A 223 -0.78 8.67 -7.46
CA LYS A 223 0.11 7.91 -8.36
C LYS A 223 0.60 8.72 -9.59
N ARG A 224 -0.12 9.77 -9.99
CA ARG A 224 0.29 10.69 -11.07
C ARG A 224 -0.23 12.10 -10.78
N ILE A 225 0.60 13.10 -11.00
CA ILE A 225 0.28 14.50 -10.69
C ILE A 225 -0.64 15.19 -11.71
N HIS A 226 -0.64 14.72 -12.95
CA HIS A 226 -1.24 15.39 -14.10
C HIS A 226 -2.74 15.69 -13.90
N GLU A 227 -3.54 14.67 -13.59
CA GLU A 227 -4.98 14.82 -13.42
C GLU A 227 -5.35 15.63 -12.15
N LEU A 228 -4.53 15.55 -11.11
CA LEU A 228 -4.73 16.30 -9.87
C LEU A 228 -4.51 17.80 -10.10
N GLU A 229 -3.40 18.18 -10.74
CA GLU A 229 -3.17 19.58 -11.10
C GLU A 229 -4.16 20.07 -12.15
N LEU A 230 -4.61 19.22 -13.08
CA LEU A 230 -5.68 19.55 -14.02
C LEU A 230 -6.95 19.95 -13.26
N LEU A 231 -7.43 19.10 -12.34
CA LEU A 231 -8.59 19.41 -11.50
C LEU A 231 -8.37 20.69 -10.70
N LYS A 232 -7.19 20.88 -10.09
CA LYS A 232 -6.86 22.11 -9.36
C LYS A 232 -6.95 23.37 -10.24
N ARG A 233 -6.51 23.29 -11.50
CA ARG A 233 -6.63 24.42 -12.43
C ARG A 233 -8.05 24.67 -12.90
N THR A 234 -8.89 23.63 -13.01
CA THR A 234 -10.29 23.81 -13.40
C THR A 234 -11.12 24.62 -12.39
N LEU A 235 -10.69 24.67 -11.13
CA LEU A 235 -11.29 25.55 -10.11
C LEU A 235 -11.08 27.05 -10.39
N GLN A 236 -10.10 27.40 -11.23
CA GLN A 236 -9.70 28.79 -11.52
C GLN A 236 -9.87 29.17 -12.99
N TYR A 237 -9.74 28.21 -13.90
CA TYR A 237 -9.76 28.42 -15.34
C TYR A 237 -10.74 27.46 -15.99
N HIS A 238 -11.54 27.95 -16.92
CA HIS A 238 -12.59 27.15 -17.58
C HIS A 238 -12.23 26.77 -19.03
N HIS A 239 -11.17 27.37 -19.59
CA HIS A 239 -10.75 27.21 -20.99
C HIS A 239 -9.22 27.10 -21.10
N GLY A 240 -8.76 26.49 -22.19
CA GLY A 240 -7.33 26.32 -22.45
C GLY A 240 -6.63 25.44 -21.39
N ILE A 241 -7.32 24.39 -20.93
CA ILE A 241 -6.93 23.64 -19.75
C ILE A 241 -5.65 22.85 -19.98
N ILE A 242 -5.50 22.17 -21.13
CA ILE A 242 -4.32 21.33 -21.38
C ILE A 242 -3.08 22.19 -21.57
N GLY A 243 -3.16 23.28 -22.34
CA GLY A 243 -2.01 24.19 -22.52
C GLY A 243 -1.53 24.79 -21.19
N ARG A 244 -2.46 25.15 -20.29
CA ARG A 244 -2.13 25.64 -18.94
C ARG A 244 -1.52 24.55 -18.06
N LEU A 245 -2.05 23.33 -18.14
CA LEU A 245 -1.53 22.18 -17.40
C LEU A 245 -0.09 21.87 -17.81
N GLN A 246 0.18 21.75 -19.12
CA GLN A 246 1.52 21.49 -19.66
C GLN A 246 2.54 22.49 -19.15
N LYS A 247 2.23 23.79 -19.26
CA LYS A 247 3.08 24.86 -18.75
C LYS A 247 3.34 24.71 -17.24
N HIS A 248 2.29 24.46 -16.45
CA HIS A 248 2.42 24.33 -15.01
C HIS A 248 3.27 23.13 -14.59
N LEU A 249 3.09 21.98 -15.24
CA LEU A 249 3.82 20.76 -14.96
C LEU A 249 5.31 20.89 -15.28
N SER A 250 5.64 21.51 -16.42
CA SER A 250 7.04 21.78 -16.80
C SER A 250 7.71 22.74 -15.81
N GLU A 251 7.03 23.82 -15.42
CA GLU A 251 7.59 24.85 -14.52
C GLU A 251 7.76 24.37 -13.07
N LYS A 252 6.81 23.61 -12.53
CA LYS A 252 6.76 23.26 -11.10
C LYS A 252 7.26 21.86 -10.77
N TYR A 253 7.02 20.91 -11.68
CA TYR A 253 7.34 19.50 -11.46
C TYR A 253 8.45 18.99 -12.39
N HIS A 254 8.87 19.80 -13.37
CA HIS A 254 9.81 19.37 -14.42
C HIS A 254 9.32 18.13 -15.19
N CYS A 255 8.00 18.04 -15.34
CA CYS A 255 7.33 16.97 -16.08
C CYS A 255 6.85 17.50 -17.42
N GLU A 256 7.24 16.83 -18.50
CA GLU A 256 6.75 17.10 -19.84
C GLU A 256 5.59 16.18 -20.19
N MET A 257 4.67 16.66 -21.04
CA MET A 257 3.57 15.87 -21.57
C MET A 257 3.75 15.66 -23.06
N ASP A 258 4.10 14.44 -23.45
CA ASP A 258 4.07 14.04 -24.86
C ASP A 258 2.64 13.82 -25.37
N GLU A 259 2.50 13.46 -26.64
CA GLU A 259 1.21 13.22 -27.28
C GLU A 259 0.42 12.08 -26.61
N HIS A 260 1.11 10.97 -26.25
CA HIS A 260 0.49 9.81 -25.61
C HIS A 260 -0.01 10.12 -24.20
N CYS A 261 0.79 10.84 -23.41
CA CYS A 261 0.42 11.32 -22.09
C CYS A 261 -0.77 12.27 -22.17
N THR A 262 -0.74 13.23 -23.09
CA THR A 262 -1.83 14.19 -23.29
C THR A 262 -3.14 13.48 -23.64
N GLU A 263 -3.10 12.55 -24.59
CA GLU A 263 -4.27 11.76 -24.98
C GLU A 263 -4.79 10.89 -23.83
N ASN A 264 -3.90 10.23 -23.08
CA ASN A 264 -4.30 9.43 -21.92
C ASN A 264 -4.95 10.28 -20.82
N VAL A 265 -4.37 11.45 -20.50
CA VAL A 265 -4.95 12.40 -19.51
C VAL A 265 -6.32 12.87 -19.98
N VAL A 266 -6.48 13.24 -21.25
CA VAL A 266 -7.79 13.60 -21.81
C VAL A 266 -8.77 12.44 -21.66
N ASN A 267 -8.40 11.22 -22.08
CA ASN A 267 -9.28 10.06 -22.01
C ASN A 267 -9.69 9.72 -20.56
N MET A 268 -8.81 9.92 -19.59
CA MET A 268 -9.13 9.81 -18.16
C MET A 268 -10.17 10.86 -17.74
N MET A 269 -9.97 12.12 -18.14
CA MET A 269 -10.81 13.25 -17.75
C MET A 269 -12.10 13.38 -18.57
N THR A 270 -12.26 12.60 -19.64
CA THR A 270 -13.50 12.53 -20.44
C THR A 270 -14.23 11.19 -20.33
N ASN A 271 -13.80 10.31 -19.41
CA ASN A 271 -14.36 8.96 -19.22
C ASN A 271 -14.27 8.06 -20.48
N GLU A 272 -13.25 8.27 -21.32
CA GLU A 272 -12.96 7.45 -22.51
C GLU A 272 -11.86 6.40 -22.28
N PHE A 273 -11.08 6.53 -21.21
CA PHE A 273 -10.08 5.54 -20.80
C PHE A 273 -10.68 4.20 -20.32
N PRO A 274 -11.68 4.16 -19.41
CA PRO A 274 -12.20 2.90 -18.91
C PRO A 274 -13.01 2.14 -19.97
N THR A 275 -12.95 0.81 -19.92
CA THR A 275 -13.70 -0.07 -20.83
C THR A 275 -14.96 -0.67 -20.18
N SER A 276 -16.01 -0.87 -20.97
CA SER A 276 -17.20 -1.67 -20.63
C SER A 276 -17.94 -1.21 -19.35
N ALA A 277 -17.93 -2.01 -18.27
CA ALA A 277 -18.74 -1.78 -17.08
C ALA A 277 -18.25 -0.56 -16.28
N ALA A 278 -16.94 -0.34 -16.18
CA ALA A 278 -16.36 0.79 -15.46
C ALA A 278 -16.77 2.15 -16.07
N LYS A 279 -16.86 2.21 -17.41
CA LYS A 279 -17.34 3.41 -18.13
C LYS A 279 -18.77 3.79 -17.75
N LYS A 280 -19.63 2.80 -17.47
CA LYS A 280 -21.02 3.03 -17.04
C LYS A 280 -21.10 3.52 -15.60
N THR A 281 -20.23 3.04 -14.71
CA THR A 281 -20.22 3.40 -13.28
C THR A 281 -19.99 4.90 -13.05
N TYR A 282 -19.19 5.52 -13.92
CA TYR A 282 -18.81 6.94 -13.82
C TYR A 282 -19.20 7.72 -15.08
N ALA A 283 -20.34 7.37 -15.70
CA ALA A 283 -20.79 7.98 -16.96
C ALA A 283 -20.90 9.51 -16.91
N GLN A 284 -21.24 10.07 -15.74
CA GLN A 284 -21.34 11.51 -15.49
C GLN A 284 -19.99 12.20 -15.20
N CYS A 285 -18.91 11.44 -14.99
CA CYS A 285 -17.58 11.97 -14.68
C CYS A 285 -16.84 12.39 -15.95
N VAL A 286 -17.42 13.35 -16.67
CA VAL A 286 -16.82 13.99 -17.84
C VAL A 286 -16.41 15.39 -17.41
N PHE A 287 -15.12 15.62 -17.20
CA PHE A 287 -14.59 16.89 -16.67
C PHE A 287 -14.20 17.87 -17.78
N LEU A 288 -13.81 17.37 -18.94
CA LEU A 288 -13.37 18.17 -20.09
C LEU A 288 -14.31 18.06 -21.29
N LYS A 289 -14.31 19.10 -22.14
CA LYS A 289 -14.88 19.09 -23.49
C LYS A 289 -13.87 19.65 -24.50
N LYS A 290 -13.84 19.09 -25.70
CA LYS A 290 -12.97 19.56 -26.77
C LYS A 290 -13.41 20.94 -27.25
N GLU A 291 -12.45 21.86 -27.36
CA GLU A 291 -12.59 23.17 -28.01
C GLU A 291 -11.76 23.19 -29.30
N GLN A 292 -11.76 24.30 -30.05
CA GLN A 292 -11.09 24.36 -31.37
C GLN A 292 -9.63 23.88 -31.30
N ASP A 293 -8.83 24.48 -30.42
CA ASP A 293 -7.38 24.20 -30.32
C ASP A 293 -6.94 23.58 -28.98
N ASP A 294 -7.85 23.44 -28.01
CA ASP A 294 -7.55 22.92 -26.66
C ASP A 294 -8.81 22.22 -26.08
N TYR A 295 -8.96 22.23 -24.76
CA TYR A 295 -10.08 21.71 -23.99
C TYR A 295 -10.52 22.75 -22.95
N GLY A 296 -11.83 22.84 -22.75
CA GLY A 296 -12.45 23.56 -21.64
C GLY A 296 -13.13 22.60 -20.67
N ILE A 297 -13.71 23.13 -19.59
CA ILE A 297 -14.54 22.33 -18.68
C ILE A 297 -15.82 21.88 -19.38
N SER A 298 -16.28 20.67 -19.10
CA SER A 298 -17.56 20.18 -19.63
C SER A 298 -18.74 20.93 -19.01
N ASP A 299 -19.91 20.89 -19.67
CA ASP A 299 -21.11 21.57 -19.14
C ASP A 299 -21.64 20.88 -17.87
N VAL A 300 -21.46 19.56 -17.74
CA VAL A 300 -21.87 18.79 -16.55
C VAL A 300 -20.99 19.18 -15.37
N TYR A 301 -19.67 19.22 -15.58
CA TYR A 301 -18.72 19.59 -14.54
C TYR A 301 -18.80 21.09 -14.20
N GLY A 302 -19.03 21.95 -15.19
CA GLY A 302 -19.26 23.39 -14.96
C GLY A 302 -20.43 23.66 -14.02
N LYS A 303 -21.53 22.89 -14.12
CA LYS A 303 -22.65 22.97 -13.16
C LYS A 303 -22.27 22.55 -11.75
N MET A 304 -21.44 21.50 -11.61
CA MET A 304 -20.94 21.08 -10.28
C MET A 304 -20.10 22.19 -9.64
N LEU A 305 -19.28 22.89 -10.44
CA LEU A 305 -18.42 23.98 -9.96
C LEU A 305 -19.18 25.24 -9.51
N GLU A 306 -20.48 25.36 -9.81
CA GLU A 306 -21.34 26.43 -9.25
C GLU A 306 -21.62 26.23 -7.76
N ASN A 307 -21.48 25.00 -7.25
CA ASN A 307 -21.66 24.68 -5.85
C ASN A 307 -20.36 24.86 -5.05
N LEU A 308 -20.34 25.87 -4.17
CA LEU A 308 -19.16 26.20 -3.37
C LEU A 308 -18.74 25.05 -2.43
N GLU A 309 -19.69 24.32 -1.86
CA GLU A 309 -19.41 23.18 -0.97
C GLU A 309 -18.72 22.04 -1.72
N PHE A 310 -19.13 21.79 -2.97
CA PHE A 310 -18.45 20.83 -3.84
C PHE A 310 -17.01 21.26 -4.13
N CYS A 311 -16.80 22.53 -4.48
CA CYS A 311 -15.48 23.09 -4.77
C CYS A 311 -14.52 22.96 -3.58
N VAL A 312 -14.99 23.21 -2.35
CA VAL A 312 -14.18 23.06 -1.13
C VAL A 312 -13.78 21.60 -0.91
N ILE A 313 -14.71 20.66 -1.02
CA ILE A 313 -14.43 19.21 -0.87
C ILE A 313 -13.48 18.73 -1.97
N LEU A 314 -13.68 19.20 -3.21
CA LEU A 314 -12.84 18.86 -4.34
C LEU A 314 -11.41 19.38 -4.16
N GLU A 315 -11.25 20.64 -3.74
CA GLU A 315 -9.93 21.24 -3.49
C GLU A 315 -9.18 20.49 -2.39
N GLU A 316 -9.85 20.18 -1.27
CA GLU A 316 -9.24 19.39 -0.18
C GLU A 316 -8.78 18.01 -0.66
N LEU A 317 -9.61 17.31 -1.44
CA LEU A 317 -9.30 15.98 -1.98
C LEU A 317 -8.13 16.02 -2.98
N VAL A 318 -8.11 17.03 -3.85
CA VAL A 318 -7.02 17.23 -4.81
C VAL A 318 -5.72 17.56 -4.09
N ASP A 319 -5.76 18.42 -3.08
CA ASP A 319 -4.58 18.78 -2.29
C ASP A 319 -4.04 17.61 -1.47
N PHE A 320 -4.92 16.78 -0.92
CA PHE A 320 -4.55 15.49 -0.35
C PHE A 320 -3.83 14.61 -1.37
N GLY A 321 -4.40 14.44 -2.57
CA GLY A 321 -3.78 13.65 -3.64
C GLY A 321 -2.40 14.19 -4.07
N ILE A 322 -2.26 15.51 -4.20
CA ILE A 322 -0.99 16.18 -4.54
C ILE A 322 0.04 15.97 -3.42
N SER A 323 -0.38 16.05 -2.15
CA SER A 323 0.48 15.77 -1.00
C SER A 323 1.00 14.34 -1.06
N ARG A 324 0.12 13.36 -1.31
CA ARG A 324 0.49 11.94 -1.46
C ARG A 324 1.43 11.71 -2.64
N TYR A 325 1.20 12.38 -3.78
CA TYR A 325 2.14 12.35 -4.91
C TYR A 325 3.53 12.81 -4.49
N LYS A 326 3.64 13.96 -3.82
CA LYS A 326 4.93 14.52 -3.40
C LYS A 326 5.70 13.57 -2.49
N VAL A 327 5.02 12.91 -1.56
CA VAL A 327 5.66 11.99 -0.60
C VAL A 327 6.03 10.66 -1.25
N ASN A 328 5.15 10.08 -2.06
CA ASN A 328 5.27 8.67 -2.47
C ASN A 328 5.64 8.46 -3.94
N TYR A 329 5.37 9.43 -4.81
CA TYR A 329 5.38 9.25 -6.26
C TYR A 329 6.12 10.35 -7.03
N SER A 330 6.79 11.29 -6.36
CA SER A 330 7.53 12.38 -7.02
C SER A 330 8.89 11.95 -7.58
N TYR A 331 9.47 10.87 -7.04
CA TYR A 331 10.76 10.32 -7.47
C TYR A 331 10.52 9.17 -8.45
N HIS A 332 10.28 9.52 -9.71
CA HIS A 332 10.03 8.56 -10.77
C HIS A 332 11.25 7.65 -11.03
N TYR A 333 10.98 6.42 -11.44
CA TYR A 333 11.98 5.51 -11.97
C TYR A 333 12.34 5.92 -13.39
N GLN A 334 13.53 6.50 -13.54
CA GLN A 334 14.07 6.96 -14.82
C GLN A 334 13.06 7.88 -15.54
N ASP A 335 12.75 7.60 -16.80
CA ASP A 335 11.81 8.33 -17.67
C ASP A 335 10.34 7.85 -17.57
N THR A 336 10.00 6.99 -16.61
CA THR A 336 8.64 6.49 -16.43
C THR A 336 7.80 7.40 -15.51
N ASN A 337 6.48 7.12 -15.38
CA ASN A 337 5.64 7.67 -14.30
C ASN A 337 5.48 6.68 -13.12
N LEU A 338 6.31 5.64 -13.05
CA LEU A 338 6.28 4.61 -12.02
C LEU A 338 7.38 4.87 -10.99
N VAL A 339 7.19 4.40 -9.77
CA VAL A 339 8.19 4.46 -8.70
C VAL A 339 8.49 3.05 -8.25
N LEU A 340 9.78 2.70 -8.20
CA LEU A 340 10.22 1.39 -7.76
C LEU A 340 9.59 1.03 -6.41
N TYR A 341 9.22 -0.24 -6.28
CA TYR A 341 8.75 -0.83 -5.04
C TYR A 341 7.40 -0.32 -4.54
N GLN A 342 6.74 0.57 -5.29
CA GLN A 342 5.34 0.94 -5.06
C GLN A 342 4.40 -0.07 -5.71
N LYS A 343 3.14 -0.04 -5.26
CA LYS A 343 2.10 -0.96 -5.71
C LYS A 343 1.18 -0.38 -6.77
N TYR A 344 0.92 -1.18 -7.79
CA TYR A 344 0.11 -0.81 -8.93
C TYR A 344 -0.88 -1.91 -9.31
N THR A 345 -2.08 -1.50 -9.70
CA THR A 345 -3.05 -2.37 -10.34
C THR A 345 -2.78 -2.46 -11.85
N TYR A 346 -3.47 -3.38 -12.53
CA TYR A 346 -3.46 -3.42 -14.00
C TYR A 346 -3.91 -2.10 -14.64
N GLU A 347 -4.92 -1.45 -14.06
CA GLU A 347 -5.44 -0.17 -14.54
C GLU A 347 -4.42 0.96 -14.34
N ASP A 348 -3.73 0.97 -13.19
CA ASP A 348 -2.65 1.92 -12.95
C ASP A 348 -1.53 1.77 -13.97
N ALA A 349 -1.11 0.53 -14.28
CA ALA A 349 -0.07 0.30 -15.27
C ALA A 349 -0.48 0.83 -16.65
N CYS A 350 -1.70 0.53 -17.12
CA CYS A 350 -2.20 1.08 -18.39
C CYS A 350 -2.19 2.61 -18.38
N ARG A 351 -2.61 3.24 -17.27
CA ARG A 351 -2.66 4.69 -17.13
C ARG A 351 -1.28 5.33 -17.11
N LEU A 352 -0.36 4.79 -16.31
CA LEU A 352 0.97 5.37 -16.08
C LEU A 352 1.95 5.09 -17.22
N LEU A 353 1.71 4.02 -18.00
CA LEU A 353 2.38 3.75 -19.27
C LEU A 353 1.72 4.49 -20.46
N ASN A 354 0.78 5.42 -20.18
CA ASN A 354 0.11 6.28 -21.15
C ASN A 354 -0.66 5.53 -22.26
N TRP A 355 -1.21 4.34 -21.98
CA TRP A 355 -2.03 3.62 -22.95
C TRP A 355 -3.30 4.41 -23.25
N GLU A 356 -3.78 4.40 -24.49
CA GLU A 356 -4.97 5.15 -24.88
C GLU A 356 -6.20 4.76 -24.06
N ARG A 357 -6.33 3.47 -23.72
CA ARG A 357 -7.45 2.89 -22.98
C ARG A 357 -6.98 1.86 -21.97
N ASN A 358 -7.81 1.62 -20.97
CA ASN A 358 -7.63 0.53 -20.04
C ASN A 358 -7.80 -0.83 -20.73
N GLU A 359 -7.16 -1.85 -20.18
CA GLU A 359 -7.34 -3.24 -20.57
C GLU A 359 -7.76 -4.07 -19.37
N VAL A 360 -8.79 -4.90 -19.55
CA VAL A 360 -9.25 -5.77 -18.48
C VAL A 360 -8.17 -6.81 -18.16
N PRO A 361 -7.98 -7.21 -16.89
CA PRO A 361 -6.90 -8.12 -16.50
C PRO A 361 -6.86 -9.44 -17.29
N LEU A 362 -8.04 -9.94 -17.72
CA LEU A 362 -8.14 -11.15 -18.53
C LEU A 362 -7.48 -10.99 -19.91
N ASN A 363 -7.58 -9.81 -20.52
CA ASN A 363 -6.97 -9.53 -21.83
C ASN A 363 -5.46 -9.35 -21.73
N ILE A 364 -4.97 -8.82 -20.60
CA ILE A 364 -3.54 -8.73 -20.32
C ILE A 364 -2.99 -10.13 -20.09
N GLY A 365 -3.64 -10.94 -19.25
CA GLY A 365 -3.34 -12.38 -19.12
C GLY A 365 -1.91 -12.69 -18.69
N GLY A 366 -1.29 -11.82 -17.90
CA GLY A 366 0.10 -11.93 -17.44
C GLY A 366 1.04 -10.93 -18.11
N TYR A 367 0.89 -10.66 -19.40
CA TYR A 367 1.70 -9.65 -20.07
C TYR A 367 1.06 -9.18 -21.38
N LYS A 368 1.29 -7.93 -21.79
CA LYS A 368 0.74 -7.42 -23.06
C LYS A 368 1.60 -6.29 -23.62
N TYR A 369 1.80 -6.33 -24.93
CA TYR A 369 2.49 -5.27 -25.67
C TYR A 369 1.49 -4.22 -26.15
N ASP A 370 1.76 -2.94 -25.89
CA ASP A 370 1.07 -1.83 -26.53
C ASP A 370 1.94 -1.23 -27.64
N LYS A 371 1.44 -1.30 -28.87
CA LYS A 371 2.18 -0.86 -30.06
C LYS A 371 2.35 0.65 -30.15
N LYS A 372 1.44 1.42 -29.54
CA LYS A 372 1.41 2.89 -29.62
C LYS A 372 2.50 3.50 -28.74
N THR A 373 2.55 3.07 -27.48
CA THR A 373 3.51 3.53 -26.47
C THR A 373 4.81 2.72 -26.48
N LYS A 374 4.86 1.61 -27.21
CA LYS A 374 5.96 0.63 -27.20
C LYS A 374 6.29 0.08 -25.81
N THR A 375 5.32 0.02 -24.91
CA THR A 375 5.51 -0.51 -23.56
C THR A 375 4.96 -1.94 -23.44
N PHE A 376 5.57 -2.72 -22.55
CA PHE A 376 5.28 -4.13 -22.37
C PHE A 376 5.33 -4.51 -20.87
N PRO A 377 4.25 -4.27 -20.12
CA PRO A 377 4.15 -4.71 -18.73
C PRO A 377 4.04 -6.23 -18.63
N ILE A 378 4.79 -6.80 -17.68
CA ILE A 378 4.77 -8.20 -17.26
C ILE A 378 4.29 -8.24 -15.80
N PHE A 379 3.26 -9.04 -15.53
CA PHE A 379 2.63 -9.26 -14.24
C PHE A 379 2.80 -10.72 -13.82
N ILE A 380 3.52 -10.94 -12.72
CA ILE A 380 3.79 -12.27 -12.17
C ILE A 380 3.08 -12.43 -10.83
N ASN A 381 2.39 -13.56 -10.69
CA ASN A 381 1.94 -14.04 -9.39
C ASN A 381 2.97 -15.08 -8.94
N TYR A 382 3.81 -14.68 -7.99
CA TYR A 382 4.88 -15.50 -7.46
C TYR A 382 4.31 -16.42 -6.39
N ASP A 383 4.00 -17.67 -6.74
CA ASP A 383 3.55 -18.69 -5.80
C ASP A 383 4.58 -19.83 -5.80
N LYS A 384 5.12 -20.15 -4.63
CA LYS A 384 6.11 -21.21 -4.45
C LYS A 384 5.51 -22.19 -3.43
N GLN A 385 4.67 -23.11 -3.87
CA GLN A 385 4.08 -24.10 -2.98
C GLN A 385 5.02 -25.30 -2.83
N ASP A 386 5.45 -25.61 -1.60
CA ASP A 386 6.32 -26.75 -1.29
C ASP A 386 5.64 -28.14 -1.38
N ASN A 387 4.35 -28.18 -1.75
CA ASN A 387 3.54 -29.40 -1.67
C ASN A 387 2.76 -29.71 -2.95
N ILE A 388 3.40 -29.73 -4.13
CA ILE A 388 2.81 -30.41 -5.31
C ILE A 388 3.92 -31.16 -6.09
N SER A 389 3.52 -32.34 -6.59
CA SER A 389 4.25 -33.35 -7.39
C SER A 389 5.20 -32.84 -8.49
N ASP A 390 6.04 -33.74 -9.01
CA ASP A 390 6.97 -33.65 -10.18
C ASP A 390 6.45 -32.95 -11.47
N THR A 391 5.22 -32.46 -11.47
CA THR A 391 4.52 -31.71 -12.50
C THR A 391 4.83 -30.20 -12.56
N THR A 392 5.50 -29.61 -11.56
CA THR A 392 5.85 -28.17 -11.44
C THR A 392 7.35 -27.92 -11.66
N LYS A 393 7.92 -28.45 -12.74
CA LYS A 393 9.34 -28.22 -13.05
C LYS A 393 9.64 -26.81 -13.61
N TYR A 394 8.60 -26.07 -13.98
CA TYR A 394 8.68 -24.78 -14.65
C TYR A 394 7.71 -23.82 -13.98
N GLU A 395 8.23 -22.98 -13.10
CA GLU A 395 7.51 -21.87 -12.44
C GLU A 395 8.35 -20.59 -12.50
N ASP A 396 7.68 -19.44 -12.44
CA ASP A 396 8.34 -18.14 -12.34
C ASP A 396 9.11 -18.07 -11.02
N HIS A 397 10.43 -17.87 -11.06
CA HIS A 397 11.24 -17.85 -9.85
C HIS A 397 12.44 -16.91 -9.95
N PHE A 398 12.79 -16.27 -8.83
CA PHE A 398 14.02 -15.50 -8.74
C PHE A 398 15.21 -16.44 -8.54
N VAL A 399 16.28 -16.19 -9.29
CA VAL A 399 17.58 -16.86 -9.14
C VAL A 399 18.54 -15.98 -8.33
N ALA A 400 18.38 -14.66 -8.42
CA ALA A 400 19.07 -13.66 -7.63
C ALA A 400 18.22 -12.38 -7.56
N GLU A 401 18.64 -11.40 -6.75
CA GLU A 401 17.94 -10.11 -6.61
C GLU A 401 17.80 -9.35 -7.94
N ASN A 402 18.64 -9.63 -8.94
CA ASN A 402 18.59 -9.02 -10.27
C ASN A 402 18.32 -10.03 -11.41
N ARG A 403 17.98 -11.29 -11.09
CA ARG A 403 17.77 -12.36 -12.07
C ARG A 403 16.48 -13.11 -11.80
N LEU A 404 15.60 -13.13 -12.80
CA LEU A 404 14.29 -13.77 -12.75
C LEU A 404 14.17 -14.73 -13.94
N ILE A 405 13.70 -15.95 -13.68
CA ILE A 405 13.24 -16.85 -14.73
C ILE A 405 11.72 -16.75 -14.77
N ALA A 406 11.16 -16.45 -15.95
CA ALA A 406 9.72 -16.35 -16.14
C ALA A 406 9.26 -17.07 -17.41
N ILE A 407 8.02 -17.54 -17.40
CA ILE A 407 7.47 -18.42 -18.44
C ILE A 407 6.43 -17.68 -19.27
N SER A 408 6.50 -17.86 -20.59
CA SER A 408 5.51 -17.30 -21.51
C SER A 408 4.10 -17.86 -21.29
N LYS A 409 3.10 -17.23 -21.90
CA LYS A 409 1.74 -17.81 -21.95
C LYS A 409 1.77 -19.20 -22.60
N SER A 410 0.77 -20.02 -22.26
CA SER A 410 0.59 -21.34 -22.86
C SER A 410 0.30 -21.26 -24.36
N GLY A 411 0.90 -22.16 -25.14
CA GLY A 411 0.78 -22.22 -26.60
C GLY A 411 1.72 -21.26 -27.34
N ARG A 412 2.83 -20.87 -26.72
CA ARG A 412 3.85 -20.00 -27.31
C ARG A 412 5.11 -20.80 -27.66
N SER A 413 5.79 -20.32 -28.69
CA SER A 413 7.04 -20.87 -29.23
C SER A 413 8.06 -19.74 -29.37
N MET A 414 9.31 -20.09 -29.66
CA MET A 414 10.35 -19.09 -29.96
C MET A 414 9.91 -18.12 -31.05
N ASP A 415 9.13 -18.55 -32.03
CA ASP A 415 8.70 -17.72 -33.17
C ASP A 415 7.45 -16.87 -32.90
N SER A 416 6.80 -17.01 -31.74
CA SER A 416 5.59 -16.25 -31.43
C SER A 416 5.88 -14.75 -31.36
N GLU A 417 4.98 -13.90 -31.89
CA GLU A 417 5.21 -12.44 -31.97
C GLU A 417 5.48 -11.80 -30.60
N ASP A 418 4.73 -12.21 -29.58
CA ASP A 418 4.95 -11.74 -28.20
C ASP A 418 6.31 -12.19 -27.65
N VAL A 419 6.74 -13.41 -27.99
CA VAL A 419 8.06 -13.94 -27.63
C VAL A 419 9.19 -13.17 -28.31
N GLN A 420 9.05 -12.94 -29.60
CA GLN A 420 10.00 -12.16 -30.37
C GLN A 420 10.06 -10.68 -29.92
N ASN A 421 8.96 -10.14 -29.40
CA ASN A 421 8.94 -8.77 -28.88
C ASN A 421 9.80 -8.61 -27.63
N PHE A 422 9.80 -9.58 -26.69
CA PHE A 422 10.68 -9.47 -25.53
C PHE A 422 12.14 -9.86 -25.82
N LEU A 423 12.38 -10.88 -26.65
CA LEU A 423 13.75 -11.31 -26.96
C LEU A 423 14.53 -10.22 -27.71
N ASN A 424 13.85 -9.42 -28.52
CA ASN A 424 14.44 -8.32 -29.29
C ASN A 424 13.96 -6.96 -28.78
N ALA A 425 13.58 -6.84 -27.50
CA ALA A 425 12.97 -5.63 -26.95
C ALA A 425 13.89 -4.41 -27.12
N THR A 426 15.17 -4.54 -26.77
CA THR A 426 16.17 -3.47 -26.88
C THR A 426 16.32 -2.98 -28.31
N GLU A 427 16.44 -3.89 -29.30
CA GLU A 427 16.58 -3.54 -30.71
C GLU A 427 15.32 -2.86 -31.28
N ARG A 428 14.14 -3.25 -30.79
CA ARG A 428 12.84 -2.71 -31.22
C ARG A 428 12.46 -1.42 -30.48
N GLY A 429 13.22 -1.05 -29.45
CA GLY A 429 12.90 0.05 -28.54
C GLY A 429 11.60 -0.20 -27.77
N ILE A 430 11.40 -1.43 -27.31
CA ILE A 430 10.26 -1.84 -26.48
C ILE A 430 10.68 -1.76 -25.01
N ASP A 431 9.89 -1.05 -24.22
CA ASP A 431 10.13 -0.86 -22.80
C ASP A 431 9.39 -1.93 -21.97
N VAL A 432 10.13 -2.88 -21.39
CA VAL A 432 9.56 -4.02 -20.67
C VAL A 432 9.58 -3.75 -19.16
N GLN A 433 8.39 -3.79 -18.55
CA GLN A 433 8.16 -3.30 -17.19
C GLN A 433 7.67 -4.42 -16.28
N LEU A 434 8.38 -4.71 -15.18
CA LEU A 434 8.09 -5.86 -14.33
C LEU A 434 7.24 -5.50 -13.11
N PHE A 435 6.16 -6.25 -12.90
CA PHE A 435 5.25 -6.15 -11.77
C PHE A 435 5.07 -7.53 -11.12
N VAL A 436 5.31 -7.65 -9.82
CA VAL A 436 5.28 -8.95 -9.11
C VAL A 436 4.45 -8.86 -7.84
N ARG A 437 3.70 -9.92 -7.52
CA ARG A 437 3.04 -10.10 -6.22
C ARG A 437 3.16 -11.53 -5.74
N LYS A 438 3.22 -11.72 -4.41
CA LYS A 438 3.37 -13.04 -3.78
C LYS A 438 2.09 -13.88 -3.72
N ASN A 439 0.90 -13.28 -3.73
CA ASN A 439 -0.32 -14.05 -3.43
C ASN A 439 -1.48 -13.78 -4.38
N LYS A 440 -2.22 -14.85 -4.69
CA LYS A 440 -3.43 -14.83 -5.53
C LYS A 440 -4.70 -14.66 -4.71
N ASP A 441 -4.66 -14.98 -3.41
CA ASP A 441 -5.84 -15.09 -2.52
C ASP A 441 -6.33 -13.78 -1.88
N ASP A 442 -5.83 -12.63 -2.32
CA ASP A 442 -6.35 -11.34 -1.86
C ASP A 442 -7.75 -11.08 -2.43
N LYS A 443 -8.76 -11.22 -1.57
CA LYS A 443 -10.16 -10.83 -1.81
C LYS A 443 -10.37 -9.30 -1.86
N ILE A 444 -9.31 -8.50 -1.69
CA ILE A 444 -9.40 -7.06 -1.41
C ILE A 444 -8.96 -6.21 -2.63
N SER A 445 -7.78 -6.44 -3.21
CA SER A 445 -7.32 -5.74 -4.44
C SER A 445 -6.16 -6.50 -5.13
N LYS A 446 -6.10 -6.47 -6.47
CA LYS A 446 -5.02 -7.11 -7.27
C LYS A 446 -3.90 -6.11 -7.54
N GLU A 447 -3.09 -5.82 -6.53
CA GLU A 447 -1.92 -4.95 -6.64
C GLU A 447 -0.62 -5.74 -6.76
N PHE A 448 0.35 -5.14 -7.46
CA PHE A 448 1.67 -5.70 -7.73
C PHE A 448 2.74 -4.68 -7.40
N TYR A 449 3.85 -5.13 -6.80
CA TYR A 449 5.05 -4.32 -6.67
C TYR A 449 5.65 -4.09 -8.05
N TYR A 450 5.92 -2.84 -8.39
CA TYR A 450 6.73 -2.52 -9.56
C TYR A 450 8.21 -2.70 -9.24
N LEU A 451 8.90 -3.53 -10.02
CA LEU A 451 10.30 -3.91 -9.79
C LEU A 451 11.27 -3.31 -10.83
N GLY A 452 10.78 -2.40 -11.68
CA GLY A 452 11.60 -1.72 -12.67
C GLY A 452 11.61 -2.39 -14.04
N ARG A 453 12.55 -1.94 -14.87
CA ARG A 453 12.79 -2.45 -16.22
C ARG A 453 13.52 -3.78 -16.20
N VAL A 454 13.14 -4.63 -17.15
CA VAL A 454 13.80 -5.92 -17.38
C VAL A 454 14.23 -6.09 -18.83
N ILE A 455 15.31 -6.82 -19.03
CA ILE A 455 15.86 -7.15 -20.33
C ILE A 455 16.00 -8.66 -20.43
N ALA A 456 15.54 -9.26 -21.53
CA ALA A 456 15.76 -10.68 -21.77
C ALA A 456 17.25 -10.92 -22.04
N THR A 457 17.86 -11.91 -21.38
CA THR A 457 19.31 -12.18 -21.51
C THR A 457 19.67 -12.87 -22.83
N GLY A 458 18.66 -13.31 -23.58
CA GLY A 458 18.81 -14.20 -24.73
C GLY A 458 18.79 -15.68 -24.34
N ASN A 459 18.95 -16.01 -23.05
CA ASN A 459 18.76 -17.37 -22.56
C ASN A 459 17.25 -17.66 -22.49
N ALA A 460 16.77 -18.31 -23.54
CA ALA A 460 15.38 -18.75 -23.64
C ALA A 460 15.30 -20.20 -24.12
N LYS A 461 14.37 -20.96 -23.54
CA LYS A 461 14.20 -22.37 -23.84
C LYS A 461 12.73 -22.70 -24.03
N GLN A 462 12.40 -23.14 -25.25
CA GLN A 462 11.08 -23.70 -25.52
C GLN A 462 10.96 -25.11 -24.93
N PHE A 463 9.81 -25.40 -24.31
CA PHE A 463 9.47 -26.71 -23.77
C PHE A 463 7.98 -27.02 -23.98
N VAL A 464 7.60 -28.28 -23.79
CA VAL A 464 6.18 -28.71 -23.79
C VAL A 464 5.71 -28.71 -22.34
N MET A 465 4.61 -28.00 -22.06
CA MET A 465 4.09 -27.85 -20.71
C MET A 465 3.62 -29.23 -20.17
N PRO A 466 3.96 -29.58 -18.92
CA PRO A 466 3.53 -30.85 -18.32
C PRO A 466 2.02 -31.07 -18.42
N ASN A 467 1.60 -32.30 -18.72
CA ASN A 467 0.20 -32.70 -18.85
C ASN A 467 -0.60 -31.96 -19.94
N THR A 468 0.08 -31.36 -20.92
CA THR A 468 -0.58 -30.72 -22.09
C THR A 468 0.24 -30.95 -23.37
N ASP A 469 -0.39 -30.73 -24.52
CA ASP A 469 0.30 -30.69 -25.82
C ASP A 469 0.77 -29.28 -26.23
N LYS A 470 0.72 -28.32 -25.30
CA LYS A 470 1.02 -26.91 -25.57
C LYS A 470 2.47 -26.59 -25.24
N THR A 471 3.10 -25.77 -26.06
CA THR A 471 4.44 -25.26 -25.81
C THR A 471 4.42 -24.00 -24.95
N ALA A 472 5.51 -23.76 -24.24
CA ALA A 472 5.81 -22.48 -23.59
C ALA A 472 7.32 -22.21 -23.72
N VAL A 473 7.72 -20.98 -23.44
CA VAL A 473 9.10 -20.53 -23.48
C VAL A 473 9.49 -20.03 -22.10
N GLU A 474 10.51 -20.65 -21.52
CA GLU A 474 11.20 -20.16 -20.34
C GLU A 474 12.20 -19.08 -20.76
N ILE A 475 12.19 -17.93 -20.09
CA ILE A 475 13.05 -16.79 -20.41
C ILE A 475 13.74 -16.33 -19.14
N GLU A 476 15.04 -16.15 -19.23
CA GLU A 476 15.81 -15.47 -18.19
C GLU A 476 15.82 -13.96 -18.43
N TRP A 477 15.52 -13.22 -17.37
CA TRP A 477 15.43 -11.77 -17.33
C TRP A 477 16.50 -11.19 -16.40
N GLU A 478 17.14 -10.13 -16.87
CA GLU A 478 17.95 -9.24 -16.06
C GLU A 478 17.11 -8.04 -15.64
N LEU A 479 17.08 -7.74 -14.34
CA LEU A 479 16.53 -6.48 -13.85
C LEU A 479 17.62 -5.41 -13.91
N GLU A 480 17.32 -4.25 -14.50
CA GLU A 480 18.26 -3.13 -14.53
C GLU A 480 18.61 -2.62 -13.12
N THR A 481 17.63 -2.68 -12.22
CA THR A 481 17.80 -2.35 -10.80
C THR A 481 17.51 -3.61 -9.97
N PRO A 482 18.45 -4.09 -9.13
CA PRO A 482 18.19 -5.20 -8.23
C PRO A 482 16.97 -4.96 -7.33
N VAL A 483 16.21 -6.01 -7.03
CA VAL A 483 15.10 -5.93 -6.08
C VAL A 483 15.65 -5.60 -4.70
N ARG A 484 15.03 -4.63 -4.01
CA ARG A 484 15.41 -4.25 -2.64
C ARG A 484 15.29 -5.46 -1.70
N GLU A 485 16.27 -5.63 -0.83
CA GLU A 485 16.43 -6.81 0.07
C GLU A 485 15.13 -7.18 0.80
N ASP A 486 14.44 -6.23 1.42
CA ASP A 486 13.19 -6.45 2.18
C ASP A 486 12.05 -7.00 1.31
N ILE A 487 11.92 -6.51 0.07
CA ILE A 487 10.89 -6.93 -0.89
C ILE A 487 11.27 -8.26 -1.51
N TYR A 488 12.54 -8.45 -1.84
CA TYR A 488 13.04 -9.72 -2.36
C TYR A 488 12.78 -10.85 -1.36
N GLN A 489 13.18 -10.64 -0.10
CA GLN A 489 12.94 -11.57 1.00
C GLN A 489 11.44 -11.80 1.20
N TYR A 490 10.61 -10.77 1.12
CA TYR A 490 9.16 -10.95 1.20
C TYR A 490 8.61 -11.82 0.06
N ILE A 491 9.00 -11.57 -1.19
CA ILE A 491 8.49 -12.30 -2.37
C ILE A 491 8.98 -13.75 -2.37
N VAL A 492 10.26 -13.98 -2.06
CA VAL A 492 10.90 -15.30 -2.22
C VAL A 492 10.74 -16.20 -0.99
N ASN A 493 10.65 -15.65 0.23
CA ASN A 493 10.48 -16.46 1.43
C ASN A 493 9.02 -16.86 1.64
N GLU A 494 8.80 -18.02 2.26
CA GLU A 494 7.50 -18.56 2.67
C GLU A 494 6.76 -17.72 3.71
#